data_AF-A0A3M8FVQ2-F1
#
_entry.id   AF-A0A3M8FVQ2-F1
#
_cell.length_a   1.000
_cell.length_b   1.000
_cell.length_c   1.000
_cell.angle_alpha   90.00
_cell.angle_beta   90.00
_cell.angle_gamma   90.00
#
_symmetry.space_group_name_H-M   'P 1'
#
loop_
_entity.id
_entity.type
_entity.pdbx_description
1 polymer ?
#
loop_
_entity_poly.entity_id
_entity_poly.type
_entity_poly.pdbx_seq_one_letter_code
_entity_poly.pdbx_strand_id
1 'polypeptide(L)'
;MKIARSLASIALAMAVTLPAAAQDNAHKASNVPSMQEAGAKLQQGDTAAAAEMFEAIHKANPKNGQAWFMHGYTVHMQGDHERALRLHMKAATFPNMRPAALYNAGCAHALLGQRDEAFECLRLAADAGQAPVAQFTGDADLVSLHVDERWPKLIERLNAAKENSPASAMHFWVGEWDCYSPNGSLSGTNHLQLVNNKMFIHEQWTNSQGQVGQSFNYYDIEEGKWRQIWVDPTRQLEMTAEPGTPGKLLFEGRNYDQAGNVSYRQMLVQKLEGGRVYQEGRQSQDGKEWSVVYRLIYMPKGEAFNSEGLPTPGA
;
A
#
# COMPACT_ATOMS: atom_id res chain seq x y z
N MET A 1 -15.46 -57.48 -33.68
CA MET A 1 -15.56 -56.55 -34.83
C MET A 1 -14.83 -55.27 -34.41
N LYS A 2 -13.54 -55.07 -34.78
CA LYS A 2 -13.08 -54.27 -35.94
C LYS A 2 -13.77 -52.89 -35.94
N ILE A 3 -13.14 -51.73 -35.74
CA ILE A 3 -11.92 -51.16 -36.34
C ILE A 3 -11.48 -49.90 -35.55
N ALA A 4 -10.17 -49.65 -35.48
CA ALA A 4 -9.51 -48.43 -35.02
C ALA A 4 -9.66 -47.26 -36.01
N ARG A 5 -9.50 -46.00 -35.56
CA ARG A 5 -8.88 -44.94 -36.37
C ARG A 5 -8.30 -43.81 -35.51
N SER A 6 -6.98 -43.73 -35.57
CA SER A 6 -6.08 -42.64 -35.17
C SER A 6 -6.35 -41.38 -36.00
N LEU A 7 -6.21 -40.20 -35.39
CA LEU A 7 -5.74 -38.98 -36.05
C LEU A 7 -4.77 -38.23 -35.14
N ALA A 8 -3.48 -38.48 -35.35
CA ALA A 8 -2.42 -37.51 -35.11
C ALA A 8 -2.34 -36.57 -36.32
N SER A 9 -2.25 -35.26 -36.08
CA SER A 9 -1.98 -34.26 -37.12
C SER A 9 -0.95 -33.24 -36.63
N ILE A 10 0.31 -33.61 -36.81
CA ILE A 10 1.41 -32.83 -37.42
C ILE A 10 1.46 -31.33 -37.06
N ALA A 11 2.39 -30.99 -36.17
CA ALA A 11 3.03 -29.69 -36.13
C ALA A 11 3.90 -29.52 -37.39
N LEU A 12 3.70 -28.43 -38.13
CA LEU A 12 4.65 -27.97 -39.15
C LEU A 12 5.18 -26.61 -38.71
N ALA A 13 6.31 -26.64 -38.01
CA ALA A 13 7.11 -25.46 -37.74
C ALA A 13 7.80 -25.05 -39.05
N MET A 14 7.39 -23.93 -39.64
CA MET A 14 8.25 -23.23 -40.60
C MET A 14 9.33 -22.48 -39.81
N ALA A 15 10.45 -23.16 -39.57
CA ALA A 15 11.68 -22.50 -39.17
C ALA A 15 12.21 -21.73 -40.39
N VAL A 16 11.95 -20.42 -40.44
CA VAL A 16 12.70 -19.53 -41.33
C VAL A 16 14.13 -19.50 -40.79
N THR A 17 15.02 -20.27 -41.40
CA THR A 17 16.46 -20.19 -41.13
C THR A 17 16.96 -18.86 -41.67
N LEU A 18 17.18 -17.90 -40.78
CA LEU A 18 17.96 -16.72 -41.11
C LEU A 18 19.36 -17.16 -41.57
N PRO A 19 19.97 -16.49 -42.56
CA PRO A 19 21.35 -16.78 -42.97
C PRO A 19 22.28 -16.61 -41.76
N ALA A 20 23.33 -17.43 -41.65
CA ALA A 20 24.26 -17.43 -40.50
C ALA A 20 24.82 -16.04 -40.16
N ALA A 21 24.98 -15.15 -41.14
CA ALA A 21 25.40 -13.76 -40.95
C ALA A 21 24.35 -12.85 -40.27
N ALA A 22 23.06 -13.23 -40.30
CA ALA A 22 21.98 -12.57 -39.57
C ALA A 22 21.77 -13.18 -38.16
N GLN A 23 22.16 -14.44 -37.94
CA GLN A 23 22.31 -15.01 -36.59
C GLN A 23 23.55 -14.44 -35.87
N ASP A 24 24.66 -14.22 -36.59
CA ASP A 24 25.86 -13.56 -36.04
C ASP A 24 25.63 -12.09 -35.69
N ASN A 25 24.74 -11.39 -36.39
CA ASN A 25 24.36 -10.02 -36.07
C ASN A 25 23.26 -9.91 -34.99
N ALA A 26 22.54 -11.00 -34.67
CA ALA A 26 21.63 -11.07 -33.52
C ALA A 26 22.35 -11.50 -32.22
N HIS A 27 23.49 -12.18 -32.33
CA HIS A 27 24.36 -12.51 -31.18
C HIS A 27 25.23 -11.35 -30.67
N LYS A 28 25.14 -10.16 -31.29
CA LYS A 28 25.53 -8.89 -30.66
C LYS A 28 24.37 -8.24 -29.89
N ALA A 29 23.40 -9.03 -29.44
CA ALA A 29 22.48 -8.64 -28.38
C ALA A 29 23.27 -8.39 -27.09
N SER A 30 23.15 -7.19 -26.53
CA SER A 30 24.01 -6.64 -25.48
C SER A 30 24.15 -7.57 -24.27
N ASN A 31 25.39 -7.84 -23.84
CA ASN A 31 25.76 -8.60 -22.65
C ASN A 31 25.44 -7.82 -21.34
N VAL A 32 24.25 -7.25 -21.24
CA VAL A 32 23.80 -6.46 -20.09
C VAL A 32 23.33 -7.44 -19.02
N PRO A 33 23.92 -7.42 -17.82
CA PRO A 33 23.52 -8.31 -16.74
C PRO A 33 22.08 -8.06 -16.31
N SER A 34 21.44 -9.05 -15.71
CA SER A 34 20.12 -8.91 -15.11
C SER A 34 20.19 -8.30 -13.71
N MET A 35 19.07 -7.72 -13.24
CA MET A 35 18.93 -7.26 -11.85
C MET A 35 19.20 -8.37 -10.83
N GLN A 36 18.85 -9.62 -11.17
CA GLN A 36 19.06 -10.77 -10.29
C GLN A 36 20.55 -11.11 -10.15
N GLU A 37 21.31 -11.12 -11.25
CA GLU A 37 22.75 -11.40 -11.20
C GLU A 37 23.50 -10.29 -10.45
N ALA A 38 23.14 -9.03 -10.67
CA ALA A 38 23.71 -7.89 -9.93
C ALA A 38 23.37 -7.97 -8.43
N GLY A 39 22.12 -8.32 -8.10
CA GLY A 39 21.68 -8.55 -6.72
C GLY A 39 22.40 -9.72 -6.04
N ALA A 40 22.71 -10.79 -6.77
CA ALA A 40 23.46 -11.93 -6.24
C ALA A 40 24.90 -11.54 -5.86
N LYS A 41 25.55 -10.66 -6.63
CA LYS A 41 26.87 -10.11 -6.27
C LYS A 41 26.82 -9.28 -4.99
N LEU A 42 25.79 -8.45 -4.85
CA LEU A 42 25.59 -7.67 -3.63
C LEU A 42 25.38 -8.57 -2.40
N GLN A 43 24.59 -9.64 -2.53
CA GLN A 43 24.39 -10.64 -1.46
C GLN A 43 25.68 -11.38 -1.08
N GLN A 44 26.60 -11.56 -2.02
CA GLN A 44 27.93 -12.14 -1.80
C GLN A 44 28.91 -11.15 -1.16
N GLY A 45 28.52 -9.88 -0.97
CA GLY A 45 29.39 -8.81 -0.48
C GLY A 45 30.31 -8.22 -1.54
N ASP A 46 30.22 -8.68 -2.80
CA ASP A 46 30.98 -8.17 -3.93
C ASP A 46 30.32 -6.89 -4.46
N THR A 47 30.44 -5.81 -3.67
CA THR A 47 29.84 -4.51 -3.98
C THR A 47 30.46 -3.89 -5.24
N ALA A 48 31.72 -4.19 -5.56
CA ALA A 48 32.39 -3.70 -6.75
C ALA A 48 31.73 -4.26 -8.02
N ALA A 49 31.62 -5.60 -8.12
CA ALA A 49 30.95 -6.22 -9.26
C ALA A 49 29.47 -5.82 -9.34
N ALA A 50 28.77 -5.76 -8.20
CA ALA A 50 27.37 -5.34 -8.16
C ALA A 50 27.18 -3.91 -8.71
N ALA A 51 28.04 -2.96 -8.34
CA ALA A 51 27.98 -1.58 -8.82
C ALA A 51 28.17 -1.49 -10.34
N GLU A 52 29.18 -2.19 -10.89
CA GLU A 52 29.41 -2.24 -12.34
C GLU A 52 28.20 -2.83 -13.10
N MET A 53 27.60 -3.88 -12.54
CA MET A 53 26.44 -4.53 -13.14
C MET A 53 25.20 -3.65 -13.10
N PHE A 54 24.88 -3.03 -11.96
CA PHE A 54 23.77 -2.06 -11.89
C PHE A 54 24.02 -0.85 -12.80
N GLU A 55 25.28 -0.43 -12.97
CA GLU A 55 25.64 0.62 -13.91
C GLU A 55 25.36 0.25 -15.36
N ALA A 56 25.77 -0.95 -15.78
CA ALA A 56 25.46 -1.47 -17.11
C ALA A 56 23.95 -1.54 -17.37
N ILE A 57 23.16 -1.97 -16.37
CA ILE A 57 21.70 -2.08 -16.46
C ILE A 57 21.04 -0.74 -16.72
N HIS A 58 21.32 0.29 -15.91
CA HIS A 58 20.66 1.58 -16.08
C HIS A 58 21.19 2.36 -17.31
N LYS A 59 22.44 2.11 -17.76
CA LYS A 59 22.92 2.64 -19.04
C LYS A 59 22.16 2.05 -20.23
N ALA A 60 21.90 0.75 -20.20
CA ALA A 60 21.12 0.07 -21.24
C ALA A 60 19.62 0.41 -21.17
N ASN A 61 19.08 0.58 -19.97
CA ASN A 61 17.69 1.01 -19.74
C ASN A 61 17.63 2.17 -18.74
N PRO A 62 17.76 3.44 -19.20
CA PRO A 62 17.75 4.61 -18.35
C PRO A 62 16.46 4.85 -17.57
N LYS A 63 15.35 4.18 -17.95
CA LYS A 63 14.06 4.25 -17.25
C LYS A 63 13.92 3.22 -16.12
N ASN A 64 14.91 2.36 -15.92
CA ASN A 64 14.90 1.41 -14.82
C ASN A 64 15.29 2.12 -13.51
N GLY A 65 14.29 2.68 -12.81
CA GLY A 65 14.50 3.36 -11.53
C GLY A 65 15.11 2.47 -10.45
N GLN A 66 14.79 1.17 -10.46
CA GLN A 66 15.34 0.22 -9.49
C GLN A 66 16.84 0.01 -9.69
N ALA A 67 17.32 -0.05 -10.93
CA ALA A 67 18.76 -0.15 -11.23
C ALA A 67 19.53 1.10 -10.78
N TRP A 68 18.97 2.31 -10.97
CA TRP A 68 19.54 3.55 -10.42
C TRP A 68 19.62 3.51 -8.90
N PHE A 69 18.53 3.09 -8.25
CA PHE A 69 18.46 3.00 -6.79
C PHE A 69 19.49 2.00 -6.24
N MET A 70 19.54 0.79 -6.78
CA MET A 70 20.46 -0.26 -6.33
C MET A 70 21.92 0.09 -6.62
N HIS A 71 22.22 0.77 -7.72
CA HIS A 71 23.55 1.32 -7.98
C HIS A 71 23.93 2.35 -6.90
N GLY A 72 23.03 3.30 -6.60
CA GLY A 72 23.25 4.29 -5.54
C GLY A 72 23.49 3.64 -4.18
N TYR A 73 22.66 2.67 -3.81
CA TYR A 73 22.78 1.92 -2.56
C TYR A 73 24.13 1.18 -2.47
N THR A 74 24.54 0.52 -3.55
CA THR A 74 25.81 -0.22 -3.58
C THR A 74 27.01 0.73 -3.44
N VAL A 75 26.97 1.87 -4.11
CA VAL A 75 28.01 2.90 -4.01
C VAL A 75 28.02 3.57 -2.64
N HIS A 76 26.85 3.73 -2.00
CA HIS A 76 26.75 4.22 -0.62
C HIS A 76 27.46 3.29 0.36
N MET A 77 27.26 1.98 0.23
CA MET A 77 27.96 0.96 1.04
C MET A 77 29.49 0.97 0.84
N GLN A 78 29.97 1.48 -0.30
CA GLN A 78 31.41 1.62 -0.58
C GLN A 78 32.02 2.88 0.05
N GLY A 79 31.21 3.77 0.63
CA GLY A 79 31.66 5.03 1.23
C GLY A 79 31.77 6.21 0.26
N ASP A 80 31.48 6.02 -1.03
CA ASP A 80 31.45 7.12 -2.01
C ASP A 80 30.10 7.85 -1.97
N HIS A 81 29.88 8.59 -0.87
CA HIS A 81 28.60 9.25 -0.59
C HIS A 81 28.26 10.35 -1.60
N GLU A 82 29.25 11.01 -2.21
CA GLU A 82 29.00 12.01 -3.25
C GLU A 82 28.42 11.38 -4.52
N ARG A 83 28.97 10.24 -4.95
CA ARG A 83 28.43 9.51 -6.11
C ARG A 83 27.10 8.86 -5.76
N ALA A 84 26.97 8.27 -4.58
CA ALA A 84 25.72 7.69 -4.10
C ALA A 84 24.59 8.74 -4.11
N LEU A 85 24.86 9.95 -3.61
CA LEU A 85 23.89 11.04 -3.61
C LEU A 85 23.37 11.35 -5.02
N ARG A 86 24.25 11.49 -6.03
CA ARG A 86 23.82 11.75 -7.41
C ARG A 86 22.93 10.63 -7.95
N LEU A 87 23.28 9.38 -7.65
CA LEU A 87 22.51 8.20 -8.05
C LEU A 87 21.15 8.13 -7.36
N HIS A 88 21.09 8.41 -6.05
CA HIS A 88 19.85 8.48 -5.31
C HIS A 88 18.95 9.62 -5.78
N MET A 89 19.50 10.81 -6.05
CA MET A 89 18.72 11.91 -6.61
C MET A 89 18.16 11.57 -8.00
N LYS A 90 18.91 10.82 -8.81
CA LYS A 90 18.39 10.29 -10.08
C LYS A 90 17.27 9.27 -9.85
N ALA A 91 17.46 8.32 -8.93
CA ALA A 91 16.46 7.34 -8.56
C ALA A 91 15.18 8.00 -8.00
N ALA A 92 15.31 9.12 -7.29
CA ALA A 92 14.20 9.86 -6.71
C ALA A 92 13.26 10.51 -7.75
N THR A 93 13.66 10.55 -9.03
CA THR A 93 12.78 10.99 -10.14
C THR A 93 11.75 9.92 -10.54
N PHE A 94 11.90 8.68 -10.08
CA PHE A 94 10.97 7.58 -10.35
C PHE A 94 9.98 7.43 -9.19
N PRO A 95 8.66 7.55 -9.40
CA PRO A 95 7.67 7.57 -8.32
C PRO A 95 7.77 6.39 -7.36
N ASN A 96 7.96 5.17 -7.88
CA ASN A 96 8.06 3.95 -7.08
C ASN A 96 9.35 3.88 -6.23
N MET A 97 10.41 4.59 -6.60
CA MET A 97 11.68 4.62 -5.86
C MET A 97 11.85 5.88 -5.02
N ARG A 98 11.01 6.89 -5.25
CA ARG A 98 11.15 8.22 -4.66
C ARG A 98 11.31 8.22 -3.13
N PRO A 99 10.48 7.50 -2.34
CA PRO A 99 10.59 7.57 -0.88
C PRO A 99 11.94 7.02 -0.38
N ALA A 100 12.31 5.82 -0.82
CA ALA A 100 13.54 5.16 -0.41
C ALA A 100 14.79 5.88 -0.95
N ALA A 101 14.73 6.43 -2.16
CA ALA A 101 15.83 7.17 -2.76
C ALA A 101 16.08 8.51 -2.05
N LEU A 102 15.03 9.24 -1.67
CA LEU A 102 15.15 10.48 -0.89
C LEU A 102 15.71 10.21 0.51
N TYR A 103 15.30 9.10 1.14
CA TYR A 103 15.85 8.67 2.41
C TYR A 103 17.36 8.45 2.32
N ASN A 104 17.82 7.62 1.38
CA ASN A 104 19.25 7.34 1.21
C ASN A 104 20.05 8.57 0.76
N ALA A 105 19.46 9.49 0.00
CA ALA A 105 20.06 10.79 -0.27
C ALA A 105 20.25 11.61 1.01
N GLY A 106 19.28 11.58 1.93
CA GLY A 106 19.38 12.17 3.26
C GLY A 106 20.51 11.55 4.09
N CYS A 107 20.66 10.23 4.09
CA CYS A 107 21.78 9.53 4.72
C CYS A 107 23.13 9.96 4.11
N ALA A 108 23.23 10.00 2.78
CA ALA A 108 24.45 10.44 2.09
C ALA A 108 24.82 11.89 2.45
N HIS A 109 23.85 12.80 2.47
CA HIS A 109 24.07 14.18 2.93
C HIS A 109 24.52 14.26 4.39
N ALA A 110 23.93 13.46 5.28
CA ALA A 110 24.30 13.41 6.70
C ALA A 110 25.76 12.96 6.90
N LEU A 111 26.19 11.93 6.15
CA LEU A 111 27.57 11.43 6.16
C LEU A 111 28.58 12.43 5.55
N LEU A 112 28.14 13.25 4.60
CA LEU A 112 28.92 14.35 4.03
C LEU A 112 28.94 15.60 4.92
N GLY A 113 28.25 15.59 6.07
CA GLY A 113 28.13 16.76 6.96
C GLY A 113 27.23 17.87 6.43
N GLN A 114 26.50 17.62 5.33
CA GLN A 114 25.57 18.54 4.67
C GLN A 114 24.22 18.48 5.38
N ARG A 115 24.19 19.08 6.58
CA ARG A 115 23.10 18.89 7.53
C ARG A 115 21.75 19.42 7.03
N ASP A 116 21.74 20.56 6.37
CA ASP A 116 20.51 21.22 5.93
C ASP A 116 19.85 20.45 4.79
N GLU A 117 20.65 20.00 3.83
CA GLU A 117 20.23 19.16 2.72
C GLU A 117 19.77 17.78 3.20
N ALA A 118 20.43 17.21 4.22
CA ALA A 118 20.00 15.96 4.84
C ALA A 118 18.58 16.08 5.39
N PHE A 119 18.29 17.12 6.18
CA PHE A 119 16.95 17.34 6.73
C PHE A 119 15.89 17.56 5.64
N GLU A 120 16.23 18.28 4.57
CA GLU A 120 15.30 18.48 3.46
C GLU A 120 14.97 17.16 2.74
N CYS A 121 15.98 16.35 2.43
CA CYS A 121 15.78 15.03 1.82
C CYS A 121 14.94 14.10 2.72
N LEU A 122 15.24 14.04 4.02
CA LEU A 122 14.50 13.21 4.98
C LEU A 122 13.04 13.67 5.15
N ARG A 123 12.80 14.98 5.14
CA ARG A 123 11.44 15.54 5.14
C ARG A 123 10.67 15.13 3.89
N LEU A 124 11.29 15.27 2.71
CA LEU A 124 10.68 14.85 1.45
C LEU A 124 10.43 13.33 1.39
N ALA A 125 11.31 12.53 1.99
CA ALA A 125 11.12 11.08 2.10
C ALA A 125 9.90 10.74 2.98
N ALA A 126 9.76 11.43 4.13
CA ALA A 126 8.59 11.29 5.01
C ALA A 126 7.29 11.65 4.28
N ASP A 127 7.28 12.80 3.60
CA ASP A 127 6.11 13.27 2.83
C ASP A 127 5.79 12.35 1.63
N ALA A 128 6.77 11.61 1.11
CA ALA A 128 6.59 10.62 0.05
C ALA A 128 6.17 9.23 0.57
N GLY A 129 6.04 9.03 1.89
CA GLY A 129 5.56 7.78 2.49
C GLY A 129 6.66 6.81 2.96
N GLN A 130 7.90 7.26 3.14
CA GLN A 130 8.94 6.44 3.76
C GLN A 130 8.63 6.21 5.25
N ALA A 131 8.46 4.97 5.69
CA ALA A 131 8.27 4.64 7.11
C ALA A 131 8.61 3.18 7.39
N PRO A 132 9.58 2.94 8.30
CA PRO A 132 9.25 3.21 9.69
C PRO A 132 10.19 4.22 10.37
N VAL A 133 9.66 4.98 11.33
CA VAL A 133 10.43 5.86 12.24
C VAL A 133 11.65 5.16 12.83
N ALA A 134 11.49 3.87 13.17
CA ALA A 134 12.57 3.03 13.68
C ALA A 134 13.78 2.95 12.75
N GLN A 135 13.56 3.01 11.43
CA GLN A 135 14.63 3.10 10.44
C GLN A 135 15.44 4.39 10.65
N PHE A 136 14.78 5.54 10.74
CA PHE A 136 15.46 6.82 10.93
C PHE A 136 16.20 6.90 12.26
N THR A 137 15.57 6.48 13.36
CA THR A 137 16.17 6.55 14.70
C THR A 137 17.27 5.53 14.95
N GLY A 138 17.30 4.44 14.18
CA GLY A 138 18.26 3.35 14.31
C GLY A 138 19.39 3.39 13.29
N ASP A 139 19.32 4.25 12.27
CA ASP A 139 20.32 4.33 11.23
C ASP A 139 21.57 5.08 11.71
N ALA A 140 22.72 4.41 11.62
CA ALA A 140 24.01 4.97 12.01
C ALA A 140 24.38 6.21 11.19
N ASP A 141 23.91 6.29 9.93
CA ASP A 141 24.19 7.41 9.03
C ASP A 141 23.55 8.71 9.50
N LEU A 142 22.49 8.62 10.30
CA LEU A 142 21.69 9.76 10.77
C LEU A 142 22.03 10.19 12.19
N VAL A 143 22.92 9.47 12.90
CA VAL A 143 23.29 9.77 14.30
C VAL A 143 23.79 11.21 14.47
N SER A 144 24.51 11.74 13.48
CA SER A 144 25.00 13.12 13.51
C SER A 144 23.88 14.18 13.54
N LEU A 145 22.67 13.81 13.12
CA LEU A 145 21.50 14.68 13.08
C LEU A 145 20.68 14.64 14.38
N HIS A 146 20.83 13.62 15.23
CA HIS A 146 19.98 13.42 16.41
C HIS A 146 20.06 14.56 17.43
N VAL A 147 21.17 15.29 17.45
CA VAL A 147 21.42 16.43 18.36
C VAL A 147 20.91 17.76 17.80
N ASP A 148 20.51 17.81 16.53
CA ASP A 148 20.00 19.01 15.89
C ASP A 148 18.53 19.26 16.32
N GLU A 149 18.18 20.53 16.56
CA GLU A 149 16.86 20.94 17.03
C GLU A 149 15.71 20.58 16.08
N ARG A 150 16.00 20.29 14.80
CA ARG A 150 15.01 19.85 13.80
C ARG A 150 14.67 18.37 13.92
N TRP A 151 15.52 17.57 14.57
CA TRP A 151 15.31 16.12 14.68
C TRP A 151 13.96 15.75 15.32
N PRO A 152 13.57 16.30 16.49
CA PRO A 152 12.26 16.02 17.07
C PRO A 152 11.08 16.33 16.14
N LYS A 153 11.16 17.44 15.38
CA LYS A 153 10.12 17.85 14.41
C LYS A 153 10.03 16.89 13.22
N LEU A 154 11.17 16.36 12.75
CA LEU A 154 11.19 15.33 11.72
C LEU A 154 10.55 14.03 12.22
N ILE A 155 10.84 13.61 13.45
CA ILE A 155 10.24 12.42 14.06
C ILE A 155 8.72 12.59 14.24
N GLU A 156 8.27 13.74 14.73
CA GLU A 156 6.85 14.07 14.83
C GLU A 156 6.17 13.99 13.46
N ARG A 157 6.80 14.55 12.41
CA ARG A 157 6.31 14.46 11.04
C ARG A 157 6.23 13.03 10.53
N LEU A 158 7.22 12.19 10.78
CA LEU A 158 7.20 10.78 10.38
C LEU A 158 6.09 10.00 11.09
N ASN A 159 5.84 10.29 12.37
CA ASN A 159 4.71 9.72 13.11
C ASN A 159 3.38 10.20 12.50
N ALA A 160 3.24 11.49 12.23
CA ALA A 160 2.04 12.05 11.60
C ALA A 160 1.82 11.52 10.18
N ALA A 161 2.87 11.33 9.38
CA ALA A 161 2.78 10.76 8.03
C ALA A 161 2.33 9.29 8.08
N LYS A 162 2.81 8.52 9.07
CA LYS A 162 2.33 7.17 9.33
C LYS A 162 0.86 7.15 9.75
N GLU A 163 0.46 8.07 10.63
CA GLU A 163 -0.92 8.21 11.10
C GLU A 163 -1.89 8.73 10.03
N ASN A 164 -1.38 9.42 9.00
CA ASN A 164 -2.15 9.94 7.87
C ASN A 164 -1.90 9.19 6.55
N SER A 165 -1.31 8.00 6.61
CA SER A 165 -1.10 7.16 5.43
C SER A 165 -2.44 6.58 4.93
N PRO A 166 -2.57 6.23 3.64
CA PRO A 166 -3.70 5.44 3.15
C PRO A 166 -3.97 4.18 3.99
N ALA A 167 -2.90 3.53 4.45
CA ALA A 167 -2.95 2.33 5.30
C ALA A 167 -3.37 2.60 6.75
N SER A 168 -3.51 3.85 7.18
CA SER A 168 -4.10 4.23 8.47
C SER A 168 -5.50 4.83 8.35
N ALA A 169 -6.02 4.98 7.13
CA ALA A 169 -7.33 5.59 6.89
C ALA A 169 -8.47 4.90 7.65
N MET A 170 -8.38 3.61 7.96
CA MET A 170 -9.39 2.88 8.77
C MET A 170 -9.14 2.88 10.27
N HIS A 171 -7.99 3.36 10.76
CA HIS A 171 -7.60 3.21 12.17
C HIS A 171 -8.54 3.95 13.12
N PHE A 172 -9.27 4.97 12.64
CA PHE A 172 -10.27 5.68 13.46
C PHE A 172 -11.46 4.81 13.87
N TRP A 173 -11.72 3.71 13.15
CA TRP A 173 -12.84 2.81 13.40
C TRP A 173 -12.48 1.67 14.37
N VAL A 174 -11.19 1.51 14.68
CA VAL A 174 -10.67 0.51 15.62
C VAL A 174 -11.09 0.87 17.04
N GLY A 175 -11.71 -0.07 17.75
CA GLY A 175 -12.22 0.16 19.09
C GLY A 175 -13.32 -0.82 19.51
N GLU A 176 -13.85 -0.57 20.70
CA GLU A 176 -15.02 -1.23 21.28
C GLU A 176 -16.21 -0.28 21.17
N TRP A 177 -17.33 -0.75 20.63
CA TRP A 177 -18.44 0.11 20.25
C TRP A 177 -19.80 -0.42 20.69
N ASP A 178 -20.63 0.48 21.20
CA ASP A 178 -22.08 0.32 21.28
C ASP A 178 -22.71 1.04 20.09
N CYS A 179 -23.44 0.31 19.25
CA CYS A 179 -23.90 0.80 17.96
C CYS A 179 -25.41 1.04 17.98
N TYR A 180 -25.81 2.28 17.70
CA TYR A 180 -27.20 2.74 17.77
C TYR A 180 -27.75 3.09 16.39
N SER A 181 -29.04 2.94 16.21
CA SER A 181 -29.73 3.58 15.10
C SER A 181 -29.94 5.08 15.39
N PRO A 182 -30.25 5.93 14.38
CA PRO A 182 -30.43 7.37 14.57
C PRO A 182 -31.48 7.79 15.60
N ASN A 183 -32.42 6.90 15.94
CA ASN A 183 -33.43 7.17 16.97
C ASN A 183 -32.98 6.85 18.40
N GLY A 184 -31.74 6.39 18.59
CA GLY A 184 -31.18 6.01 19.89
C GLY A 184 -31.42 4.56 20.32
N SER A 185 -32.04 3.73 19.48
CA SER A 185 -32.19 2.29 19.77
C SER A 185 -30.88 1.55 19.55
N LEU A 186 -30.49 0.68 20.49
CA LEU A 186 -29.30 -0.16 20.38
C LEU A 186 -29.49 -1.24 19.29
N SER A 187 -28.63 -1.19 18.28
CA SER A 187 -28.61 -2.14 17.15
C SER A 187 -27.67 -3.32 17.38
N GLY A 188 -26.62 -3.14 18.18
CA GLY A 188 -25.62 -4.17 18.47
C GLY A 188 -24.34 -3.60 19.08
N THR A 189 -23.35 -4.47 19.23
CA THR A 189 -22.00 -4.13 19.67
C THR A 189 -20.98 -4.53 18.61
N ASN A 190 -19.90 -3.78 18.51
CA ASN A 190 -18.82 -4.06 17.56
C ASN A 190 -17.45 -4.01 18.24
N HIS A 191 -16.55 -4.90 17.84
CA HIS A 191 -15.14 -4.90 18.25
C HIS A 191 -14.26 -4.91 17.01
N LEU A 192 -13.44 -3.88 16.84
CA LEU A 192 -12.47 -3.77 15.76
C LEU A 192 -11.07 -3.68 16.35
N GLN A 193 -10.16 -4.52 15.90
CA GLN A 193 -8.78 -4.56 16.37
C GLN A 193 -7.78 -4.55 15.22
N LEU A 194 -6.65 -3.85 15.43
CA LEU A 194 -5.50 -3.90 14.53
C LEU A 194 -4.76 -5.22 14.71
N VAL A 195 -4.38 -5.81 13.59
CA VAL A 195 -3.60 -7.04 13.50
C VAL A 195 -2.47 -6.80 12.48
N ASN A 196 -1.31 -7.45 12.67
CA ASN A 196 -0.17 -7.48 11.74
C ASN A 196 0.23 -6.13 11.12
N ASN A 197 1.22 -5.44 11.70
CA ASN A 197 1.78 -4.19 11.18
C ASN A 197 0.78 -3.04 10.96
N LYS A 198 -0.43 -3.13 11.55
CA LYS A 198 -1.52 -2.15 11.45
C LYS A 198 -2.12 -2.00 10.05
N MET A 199 -1.93 -2.97 9.14
CA MET A 199 -2.53 -2.95 7.80
C MET A 199 -3.70 -3.93 7.65
N PHE A 200 -4.06 -4.62 8.73
CA PHE A 200 -5.17 -5.55 8.78
C PHE A 200 -6.01 -5.26 10.04
N ILE A 201 -7.32 -5.26 9.88
CA ILE A 201 -8.31 -5.04 10.94
C ILE A 201 -9.31 -6.19 10.91
N HIS A 202 -9.45 -6.85 12.05
CA HIS A 202 -10.47 -7.86 12.27
C HIS A 202 -11.64 -7.23 13.04
N GLU A 203 -12.83 -7.31 12.45
CA GLU A 203 -14.09 -6.83 13.01
C GLU A 203 -14.92 -8.02 13.51
N GLN A 204 -15.50 -7.88 14.70
CA GLN A 204 -16.44 -8.82 15.28
C GLN A 204 -17.72 -8.08 15.70
N TRP A 205 -18.80 -8.34 14.98
CA TRP A 205 -20.10 -7.73 15.19
C TRP A 205 -21.04 -8.69 15.92
N THR A 206 -21.82 -8.17 16.87
CA THR A 206 -22.96 -8.88 17.48
C THR A 206 -24.18 -7.98 17.46
N ASN A 207 -25.26 -8.40 16.80
CA ASN A 207 -26.49 -7.61 16.79
C ASN A 207 -27.28 -7.74 18.10
N SER A 208 -28.32 -6.90 18.27
CA SER A 208 -29.20 -6.92 19.44
C SER A 208 -29.95 -8.23 19.69
N GLN A 209 -29.99 -9.14 18.70
CA GLN A 209 -30.57 -10.48 18.80
C GLN A 209 -29.53 -11.57 19.12
N GLY A 210 -28.26 -11.19 19.30
CA GLY A 210 -27.15 -12.11 19.60
C GLY A 210 -26.57 -12.83 18.39
N GLN A 211 -26.95 -12.47 17.16
CA GLN A 211 -26.34 -13.00 15.95
C GLN A 211 -24.98 -12.36 15.72
N VAL A 212 -24.00 -13.18 15.37
CA VAL A 212 -22.60 -12.76 15.17
C VAL A 212 -22.24 -12.67 13.68
N GLY A 213 -21.40 -11.70 13.35
CA GLY A 213 -20.78 -11.55 12.04
C GLY A 213 -19.33 -11.11 12.20
N GLN A 214 -18.53 -11.33 11.15
CA GLN A 214 -17.13 -10.91 11.15
C GLN A 214 -16.79 -10.21 9.86
N SER A 215 -15.81 -9.31 9.92
CA SER A 215 -15.21 -8.77 8.71
C SER A 215 -13.69 -8.72 8.81
N PHE A 216 -13.07 -8.91 7.65
CA PHE A 216 -11.63 -8.86 7.46
C PHE A 216 -11.32 -7.67 6.57
N ASN A 217 -10.64 -6.67 7.12
CA ASN A 217 -10.32 -5.44 6.41
C ASN A 217 -8.82 -5.35 6.25
N TYR A 218 -8.30 -5.23 5.04
CA TYR A 218 -6.85 -5.12 4.82
C TYR A 218 -6.53 -4.07 3.77
N TYR A 219 -5.39 -3.40 3.96
CA TYR A 219 -4.86 -2.46 2.98
C TYR A 219 -4.08 -3.24 1.92
N ASP A 220 -4.58 -3.23 0.70
CA ASP A 220 -3.90 -3.76 -0.48
C ASP A 220 -2.83 -2.77 -0.93
N ILE A 221 -1.56 -3.12 -0.74
CA ILE A 221 -0.42 -2.25 -1.03
C ILE A 221 -0.23 -2.09 -2.55
N GLU A 222 -0.57 -3.11 -3.33
CA GLU A 222 -0.38 -3.10 -4.79
C GLU A 222 -1.46 -2.27 -5.47
N GLU A 223 -2.72 -2.42 -5.05
CA GLU A 223 -3.83 -1.62 -5.57
C GLU A 223 -3.95 -0.25 -4.91
N GLY A 224 -3.36 -0.08 -3.72
CA GLY A 224 -3.42 1.14 -2.92
C GLY A 224 -4.80 1.40 -2.32
N LYS A 225 -5.54 0.35 -1.91
CA LYS A 225 -6.95 0.43 -1.49
C LYS A 225 -7.23 -0.40 -0.25
N TRP A 226 -8.24 -0.03 0.50
CA TRP A 226 -8.78 -0.91 1.54
C TRP A 226 -9.74 -1.93 0.92
N ARG A 227 -9.61 -3.18 1.33
CA ARG A 227 -10.49 -4.28 0.97
C ARG A 227 -11.17 -4.79 2.23
N GLN A 228 -12.49 -4.94 2.18
CA GLN A 228 -13.27 -5.56 3.23
C GLN A 228 -13.90 -6.85 2.70
N ILE A 229 -13.77 -7.93 3.46
CA ILE A 229 -14.50 -9.17 3.27
C ILE A 229 -15.39 -9.37 4.50
N TRP A 230 -16.69 -9.18 4.33
CA TRP A 230 -17.69 -9.51 5.32
C TRP A 230 -18.09 -10.98 5.20
N VAL A 231 -18.13 -11.69 6.32
CA VAL A 231 -18.53 -13.09 6.39
C VAL A 231 -19.58 -13.27 7.48
N ASP A 232 -20.70 -13.86 7.09
CA ASP A 232 -21.72 -14.36 8.00
C ASP A 232 -22.12 -15.81 7.59
N PRO A 233 -22.92 -16.53 8.40
CA PRO A 233 -23.28 -17.92 8.10
C PRO A 233 -24.00 -18.13 6.76
N THR A 234 -24.49 -17.07 6.12
CA THR A 234 -25.34 -17.14 4.93
C THR A 234 -24.68 -16.58 3.67
N ARG A 235 -23.63 -15.76 3.81
CA ARG A 235 -23.00 -15.08 2.67
C ARG A 235 -21.59 -14.58 2.96
N GLN A 236 -20.87 -14.34 1.88
CA GLN A 236 -19.64 -13.56 1.84
C GLN A 236 -19.88 -12.34 0.95
N LEU A 237 -19.41 -11.17 1.39
CA LEU A 237 -19.51 -9.93 0.63
C LEU A 237 -18.13 -9.27 0.60
N GLU A 238 -17.66 -8.95 -0.58
CA GLU A 238 -16.42 -8.21 -0.79
C GLU A 238 -16.72 -6.77 -1.23
N MET A 239 -16.01 -5.83 -0.63
CA MET A 239 -16.08 -4.40 -0.95
C MET A 239 -14.69 -3.80 -0.96
N THR A 240 -14.49 -2.74 -1.72
CA THR A 240 -13.23 -1.99 -1.76
C THR A 240 -13.49 -0.50 -1.52
N ALA A 241 -12.53 0.17 -0.88
CA ALA A 241 -12.54 1.61 -0.69
C ALA A 241 -11.21 2.18 -1.16
N GLU A 242 -11.28 3.21 -2.00
CA GLU A 242 -10.13 4.06 -2.26
C GLU A 242 -9.65 4.69 -0.94
N PRO A 243 -8.37 5.10 -0.82
CA PRO A 243 -7.80 5.74 0.37
C PRO A 243 -8.62 6.91 0.94
N GLY A 244 -9.51 7.49 0.13
CA GLY A 244 -10.55 8.39 0.58
C GLY A 244 -10.02 9.70 1.15
N THR A 245 -10.88 10.40 1.87
CA THR A 245 -10.49 11.56 2.68
C THR A 245 -10.16 11.06 4.09
N PRO A 246 -9.12 11.56 4.78
CA PRO A 246 -8.85 11.16 6.16
C PRO A 246 -10.11 11.20 7.04
N GLY A 247 -10.43 10.08 7.69
CA GLY A 247 -11.64 9.96 8.52
C GLY A 247 -12.95 9.73 7.75
N LYS A 248 -12.93 9.51 6.43
CA LYS A 248 -14.11 9.19 5.63
C LYS A 248 -13.77 8.21 4.50
N LEU A 249 -14.36 7.02 4.54
CA LEU A 249 -14.17 5.95 3.57
C LEU A 249 -15.50 5.53 2.97
N LEU A 250 -15.56 5.41 1.65
CA LEU A 250 -16.70 4.85 0.93
C LEU A 250 -16.28 3.50 0.36
N PHE A 251 -16.81 2.43 0.92
CA PHE A 251 -16.68 1.09 0.39
C PHE A 251 -17.73 0.86 -0.69
N GLU A 252 -17.32 0.24 -1.78
CA GLU A 252 -18.17 -0.14 -2.89
C GLU A 252 -18.02 -1.63 -3.17
N GLY A 253 -19.13 -2.31 -3.44
CA GLY A 253 -19.13 -3.75 -3.70
C GLY A 253 -20.29 -4.16 -4.59
N ARG A 254 -20.24 -5.43 -5.01
CA ARG A 254 -21.25 -6.04 -5.86
C ARG A 254 -21.79 -7.30 -5.20
N ASN A 255 -23.08 -7.52 -5.39
CA ASN A 255 -23.79 -8.71 -5.00
C ASN A 255 -24.30 -9.41 -6.26
N TYR A 256 -24.37 -10.73 -6.21
CA TYR A 256 -24.96 -11.55 -7.27
C TYR A 256 -26.06 -12.40 -6.65
N ASP A 257 -27.24 -12.41 -7.28
CA ASP A 257 -28.31 -13.33 -6.90
C ASP A 257 -28.07 -14.74 -7.48
N GLN A 258 -28.95 -15.70 -7.17
CA GLN A 258 -28.85 -17.08 -7.68
C GLN A 258 -28.97 -17.19 -9.21
N ALA A 259 -29.56 -16.19 -9.87
CA ALA A 259 -29.67 -16.11 -11.32
C ALA A 259 -28.48 -15.38 -11.96
N GLY A 260 -27.53 -14.88 -11.16
CA GLY A 260 -26.36 -14.13 -11.62
C GLY A 260 -26.63 -12.65 -11.88
N ASN A 261 -27.81 -12.12 -11.53
CA ASN A 261 -28.08 -10.70 -11.67
C ASN A 261 -27.25 -9.92 -10.64
N VAL A 262 -26.65 -8.82 -11.09
CA VAL A 262 -25.84 -7.95 -10.26
C VAL A 262 -26.70 -6.92 -9.53
N SER A 263 -26.37 -6.69 -8.27
CA SER A 263 -26.78 -5.49 -7.51
C SER A 263 -25.54 -4.86 -6.89
N TYR A 264 -25.64 -3.59 -6.54
CA TYR A 264 -24.53 -2.79 -6.03
C TYR A 264 -24.75 -2.43 -4.56
N ARG A 265 -23.66 -2.34 -3.81
CA ARG A 265 -23.66 -1.89 -2.42
C ARG A 265 -22.62 -0.82 -2.19
N GLN A 266 -22.97 0.09 -1.29
CA GLN A 266 -22.07 1.10 -0.76
C GLN A 266 -22.13 1.06 0.76
N MET A 267 -21.00 1.32 1.40
CA MET A 267 -20.91 1.52 2.84
C MET A 267 -20.00 2.71 3.12
N LEU A 268 -20.61 3.81 3.56
CA LEU A 268 -19.89 4.96 4.06
C LEU A 268 -19.53 4.71 5.52
N VAL A 269 -18.26 4.91 5.88
CA VAL A 269 -17.77 4.97 7.26
C VAL A 269 -17.09 6.32 7.48
N GLN A 270 -17.53 7.07 8.48
CA GLN A 270 -17.08 8.44 8.70
C GLN A 270 -16.86 8.72 10.19
N LYS A 271 -15.68 9.27 10.52
CA LYS A 271 -15.37 9.79 11.85
C LYS A 271 -16.22 11.02 12.15
N LEU A 272 -16.76 11.07 13.37
CA LEU A 272 -17.49 12.21 13.92
C LEU A 272 -16.70 12.85 15.07
N GLU A 273 -17.16 14.01 15.53
CA GLU A 273 -16.66 14.62 16.76
C GLU A 273 -16.93 13.75 18.00
N GLY A 274 -16.07 13.90 19.01
CA GLY A 274 -16.14 13.12 20.25
C GLY A 274 -15.69 11.66 20.10
N GLY A 275 -14.96 11.31 19.02
CA GLY A 275 -14.47 9.94 18.82
C GLY A 275 -15.53 8.95 18.33
N ARG A 276 -16.74 9.42 18.01
CA ARG A 276 -17.82 8.59 17.45
C ARG A 276 -17.57 8.26 15.98
N VAL A 277 -18.25 7.23 15.48
CA VAL A 277 -18.24 6.86 14.05
C VAL A 277 -19.66 6.76 13.51
N TYR A 278 -19.87 7.27 12.30
CA TYR A 278 -21.09 7.11 11.52
C TYR A 278 -20.87 6.08 10.43
N GLN A 279 -21.84 5.18 10.26
CA GLN A 279 -21.87 4.22 9.16
C GLN A 279 -23.23 4.26 8.45
N GLU A 280 -23.22 4.30 7.12
CA GLU A 280 -24.42 4.22 6.30
C GLU A 280 -24.24 3.20 5.17
N GLY A 281 -25.13 2.20 5.14
CA GLY A 281 -25.20 1.23 4.05
C GLY A 281 -26.24 1.63 3.01
N ARG A 282 -25.86 1.61 1.74
CA ARG A 282 -26.75 1.86 0.59
C ARG A 282 -26.73 0.67 -0.36
N GLN A 283 -27.82 0.49 -1.11
CA GLN A 283 -27.93 -0.49 -2.18
C GLN A 283 -28.52 0.12 -3.44
N SER A 284 -28.18 -0.46 -4.58
CA SER A 284 -28.72 -0.07 -5.88
C SER A 284 -28.87 -1.29 -6.78
N GLN A 285 -29.92 -1.31 -7.60
CA GLN A 285 -30.12 -2.37 -8.62
C GLN A 285 -29.40 -2.04 -9.93
N ASP A 286 -29.21 -0.75 -10.22
CA ASP A 286 -28.68 -0.27 -11.50
C ASP A 286 -27.34 0.49 -11.37
N GLY A 287 -26.88 0.71 -10.13
CA GLY A 287 -25.69 1.49 -9.80
C GLY A 287 -25.89 3.01 -9.85
N LYS A 288 -27.11 3.48 -10.14
CA LYS A 288 -27.43 4.90 -10.33
C LYS A 288 -28.36 5.41 -9.25
N GLU A 289 -29.43 4.69 -8.97
CA GLU A 289 -30.39 5.04 -7.92
C GLU A 289 -30.07 4.28 -6.65
N TRP A 290 -29.79 5.01 -5.58
CA TRP A 290 -29.31 4.45 -4.32
C TRP A 290 -30.37 4.60 -3.23
N SER A 291 -30.63 3.51 -2.53
CA SER A 291 -31.50 3.48 -1.34
C SER A 291 -30.70 3.19 -0.10
N VAL A 292 -30.95 3.94 0.98
CA VAL A 292 -30.33 3.71 2.29
C VAL A 292 -30.98 2.48 2.92
N VAL A 293 -30.15 1.52 3.33
CA VAL A 293 -30.58 0.25 3.93
C VAL A 293 -30.45 0.30 5.45
N TYR A 294 -29.39 0.93 5.96
CA TYR A 294 -29.17 1.07 7.39
C TYR A 294 -28.32 2.28 7.72
N ARG A 295 -28.43 2.75 8.97
CA ARG A 295 -27.58 3.75 9.59
C ARG A 295 -27.18 3.29 10.98
N LEU A 296 -25.91 3.40 11.30
CA LEU A 296 -25.36 3.07 12.61
C LEU A 296 -24.49 4.22 13.13
N ILE A 297 -24.63 4.50 14.41
CA ILE A 297 -23.86 5.47 15.17
C ILE A 297 -23.10 4.69 16.22
N TYR A 298 -21.80 4.64 16.07
CA TYR A 298 -20.87 3.94 16.93
C TYR A 298 -20.48 4.89 18.05
N MET A 299 -20.92 4.57 19.26
CA MET A 299 -20.50 5.21 20.48
C MET A 299 -19.37 4.39 21.09
N PRO A 300 -18.27 5.00 21.57
CA PRO A 300 -17.29 4.27 22.37
C PRO A 300 -18.01 3.52 23.49
N LYS A 301 -17.64 2.26 23.71
CA LYS A 301 -18.35 1.36 24.63
C LYS A 301 -18.53 1.98 26.02
N GLY A 302 -19.78 1.99 26.49
CA GLY A 302 -20.15 2.59 27.77
C GLY A 302 -20.43 4.10 27.76
N GLU A 303 -20.25 4.79 26.62
CA GLU A 303 -20.65 6.19 26.48
C GLU A 303 -22.15 6.33 26.18
N ALA A 304 -22.74 7.44 26.63
CA ALA A 304 -24.15 7.74 26.39
C ALA A 304 -24.39 8.10 24.93
N PHE A 305 -25.50 7.62 24.36
CA PHE A 305 -25.91 7.93 23.00
C PHE A 305 -25.97 9.44 22.73
N ASN A 306 -25.40 9.87 21.60
CA ASN A 306 -25.45 11.24 21.11
C ASN A 306 -25.76 11.27 19.60
N SER A 307 -26.82 11.98 19.21
CA SER A 307 -27.26 12.16 17.81
C SER A 307 -26.83 13.48 17.18
N GLU A 308 -26.01 14.29 17.83
CA GLU A 308 -25.53 15.57 17.30
C GLU A 308 -24.52 15.35 16.17
N GLY A 309 -24.53 16.26 15.19
CA GLY A 309 -23.55 16.29 14.09
C GLY A 309 -23.67 15.14 13.08
N LEU A 310 -24.81 14.43 13.04
CA LEU A 310 -25.03 13.35 12.07
C LEU A 310 -25.14 13.90 10.64
N PRO A 311 -24.52 13.23 9.64
CA PRO A 311 -24.64 13.64 8.24
C PRO A 311 -26.08 13.61 7.74
N THR A 312 -26.40 14.53 6.81
CA THR A 312 -27.71 14.54 6.15
C THR A 312 -27.91 13.26 5.33
N PRO A 313 -29.10 12.63 5.42
CA PRO A 313 -29.47 11.50 4.55
C PRO A 313 -29.14 11.74 3.07
N GLY A 314 -28.33 10.87 2.46
CA GLY A 314 -28.05 10.90 1.01
C GLY A 314 -26.94 11.86 0.56
N ALA A 315 -26.22 12.49 1.48
CA ALA A 315 -25.02 13.30 1.17
C ALA A 315 -23.76 12.44 0.86
#